data_AF-A0A938I124-F1
#
_entry.id   AF-A0A938I124-F1
#
_cell.length_a   1.000
_cell.length_b   1.000
_cell.length_c   1.000
_cell.angle_alpha   90.00
_cell.angle_beta   90.00
_cell.angle_gamma   90.00
#
_symmetry.space_group_name_H-M   'P 1'
#
loop_
_entity.id
_entity.type
_entity.pdbx_description
1 polymer ?
#
loop_
_entity_poly.entity_id
_entity_poly.type
_entity_poly.pdbx_seq_one_letter_code
_entity_poly.pdbx_strand_id
1 'polypeptide(L)'
;MDFRLVLALWAAAAAPLPALIIAGRGLDRSLLWSIWFGIGLLYFTPFVITADTMFPFIVGKALFTRGVIEIVFGMWVVLAFRRPEFRPSKSWLTILFALFLLGSLIAAFAGVSFNRSFWSNYERMQGILDLAHWFALFAVMLSVI
;
A
#
# COMPACT_ATOMS: atom_id res chain seq x y z
N MET A 1 31.03 -21.69 -6.39
CA MET A 1 29.90 -20.75 -6.57
C MET A 1 30.51 -19.36 -6.67
N ASP A 2 30.48 -18.76 -7.86
CA ASP A 2 31.17 -17.48 -8.11
C ASP A 2 30.36 -16.31 -7.52
N PHE A 3 30.84 -15.78 -6.41
CA PHE A 3 30.24 -14.63 -5.73
C PHE A 3 30.18 -13.38 -6.62
N ARG A 4 31.10 -13.24 -7.59
CA ARG A 4 31.11 -12.11 -8.52
C ARG A 4 29.99 -12.20 -9.53
N LEU A 5 29.65 -13.42 -9.96
CA LEU A 5 28.50 -13.65 -10.84
C LEU A 5 27.19 -13.37 -10.11
N VAL A 6 27.06 -13.77 -8.84
CA VAL A 6 25.88 -13.46 -8.02
C VAL A 6 25.75 -11.95 -7.78
N LEU A 7 26.85 -11.26 -7.47
CA LEU A 7 26.87 -9.80 -7.30
C LEU A 7 26.58 -9.05 -8.61
N ALA A 8 27.10 -9.53 -9.74
CA ALA A 8 26.84 -8.94 -11.06
C ALA A 8 25.39 -9.15 -11.50
N LEU A 9 24.81 -10.33 -11.23
CA LEU A 9 23.40 -10.62 -11.48
C LEU A 9 22.49 -9.80 -10.55
N TRP A 10 22.90 -9.56 -9.30
CA TRP A 10 22.19 -8.70 -8.35
C TRP A 10 22.23 -7.23 -8.77
N ALA A 11 23.39 -6.74 -9.25
CA ALA A 11 23.56 -5.38 -9.76
C ALA A 11 22.86 -5.13 -11.11
N ALA A 12 22.73 -6.16 -11.95
CA ALA A 12 22.05 -6.06 -13.25
C ALA A 12 20.52 -6.17 -13.15
N ALA A 13 19.99 -6.78 -12.08
CA ALA A 13 18.56 -7.09 -11.97
C ALA A 13 17.70 -5.95 -11.40
N ALA A 14 18.29 -4.94 -10.75
CA ALA A 14 17.55 -3.79 -10.25
C ALA A 14 18.46 -2.56 -10.25
N ALA A 15 18.14 -1.57 -11.08
CA ALA A 15 18.71 -0.24 -10.88
C ALA A 15 18.33 0.19 -9.46
N PRO A 16 19.29 0.59 -8.60
CA PRO A 16 18.97 1.03 -7.26
C PRO A 16 17.97 2.18 -7.37
N LEU A 17 16.89 2.17 -6.57
CA LEU A 17 15.82 3.19 -6.61
C LEU A 17 16.32 4.64 -6.74
N PRO A 18 17.44 5.05 -6.09
CA PRO A 18 18.08 6.35 -6.33
C PRO A 18 18.41 6.64 -7.80
N ALA A 19 18.91 5.65 -8.55
CA ALA A 19 19.21 5.77 -9.98
C ALA A 19 17.94 5.93 -10.83
N LEU A 20 16.84 5.28 -10.46
CA LEU A 20 15.54 5.44 -11.14
C LEU A 20 14.94 6.83 -10.91
N ILE A 21 15.08 7.38 -9.69
CA ILE A 21 14.67 8.75 -9.35
C ILE A 21 15.48 9.79 -10.16
N ILE A 22 16.79 9.57 -10.28
CA ILE A 22 17.71 10.42 -11.04
C ILE A 22 17.44 10.33 -12.55
N ALA A 23 17.13 9.13 -13.07
CA ALA A 23 16.72 8.93 -14.46
C ALA A 23 15.25 9.33 -14.75
N GLY A 24 14.49 9.64 -13.71
CA GLY A 24 13.10 10.12 -13.75
C GLY A 24 12.89 11.36 -14.62
N ARG A 25 12.01 11.30 -15.63
CA ARG A 25 11.50 12.52 -16.30
C ARG A 25 10.49 13.22 -15.37
N GLY A 26 10.35 14.54 -15.49
CA GLY A 26 9.68 15.43 -14.51
C GLY A 26 8.43 14.88 -13.82
N LEU A 27 7.45 14.36 -14.56
CA LEU A 27 6.22 13.80 -13.99
C LEU A 27 6.46 12.55 -13.12
N ASP A 28 7.26 11.60 -13.59
CA ASP A 28 7.52 10.35 -12.86
C ASP A 28 8.25 10.64 -11.55
N ARG A 29 9.16 11.62 -11.57
CA ARG A 29 9.85 12.11 -10.38
C ARG A 29 8.88 12.76 -9.40
N SER A 30 7.99 13.63 -9.87
CA SER A 30 6.96 14.26 -9.03
C SER A 30 6.02 13.23 -8.40
N LEU A 31 5.60 12.20 -9.14
CA LEU A 31 4.78 11.11 -8.63
C LEU A 31 5.50 10.34 -7.51
N LEU A 32 6.77 9.98 -7.72
CA LEU A 32 7.57 9.29 -6.70
C LEU A 32 7.70 10.10 -5.41
N TRP A 33 8.05 11.39 -5.50
CA TRP A 33 8.14 12.26 -4.34
C TRP A 33 6.79 12.42 -3.63
N SER A 34 5.68 12.50 -4.38
CA SER A 34 4.34 12.62 -3.82
C SER A 34 3.90 11.33 -3.12
N ILE A 35 4.23 10.16 -3.67
CA ILE A 35 4.01 8.85 -3.04
C ILE A 35 4.79 8.76 -1.72
N TRP A 36 6.07 9.13 -1.73
CA TRP A 36 6.93 9.11 -0.54
C TRP A 36 6.43 10.09 0.53
N PHE A 37 6.02 11.28 0.13
CA PHE A 37 5.39 12.25 1.02
C PHE A 37 4.10 11.69 1.64
N GLY A 38 3.24 11.05 0.85
CA GLY A 38 2.01 10.41 1.35
C GLY A 38 2.29 9.24 2.30
N ILE A 39 3.30 8.40 2.02
CA ILE A 39 3.75 7.36 2.95
C ILE A 39 4.27 8.00 4.25
N GLY A 40 5.03 9.09 4.16
CA GLY A 40 5.48 9.87 5.31
C GLY A 40 4.30 10.42 6.14
N LEU A 41 3.24 10.85 5.48
CA LEU A 41 2.03 11.38 6.14
C LEU A 41 1.33 10.31 7.00
N LEU A 42 1.41 9.03 6.64
CA LEU A 42 0.85 7.94 7.46
C LEU A 42 1.46 7.85 8.86
N TYR A 43 2.73 8.27 9.04
CA TYR A 43 3.36 8.30 10.37
C TYR A 43 2.70 9.31 11.32
N PHE A 44 1.95 10.29 10.79
CA PHE A 44 1.21 11.26 11.59
C PHE A 44 -0.16 10.78 12.04
N THR A 45 -0.58 9.57 11.66
CA THR A 45 -1.86 8.97 12.09
C THR A 45 -2.11 9.03 13.61
N PRO A 46 -1.12 8.79 14.50
CA PRO A 46 -1.35 8.86 15.94
C PRO A 46 -1.83 10.24 16.44
N PHE A 47 -1.50 11.32 15.71
CA PHE A 47 -1.89 12.69 16.04
C PHE A 47 -3.29 13.07 15.54
N VAL A 48 -3.93 12.21 14.76
CA VAL A 48 -5.28 12.45 14.25
C VAL A 48 -6.31 12.08 15.31
N ILE A 49 -7.02 13.09 15.83
CA ILE A 49 -8.08 12.95 16.83
C ILE A 49 -9.29 13.73 16.34
N THR A 50 -10.45 13.08 16.29
CA THR A 50 -11.72 13.68 15.84
C THR A 50 -12.73 13.71 16.99
N ALA A 51 -12.68 14.76 17.82
CA ALA A 51 -13.48 14.88 19.04
C ALA A 51 -15.00 14.81 18.80
N ASP A 52 -15.47 15.26 17.64
CA ASP A 52 -16.90 15.31 17.30
C ASP A 52 -17.49 13.95 16.86
N THR A 53 -16.67 12.89 16.80
CA THR A 53 -17.11 11.55 16.40
C THR A 53 -17.41 10.66 17.60
N MET A 54 -18.31 9.67 17.43
CA MET A 54 -18.67 8.72 18.51
C MET A 54 -17.46 7.93 19.07
N PHE A 55 -16.41 7.74 18.24
CA PHE A 55 -15.15 7.11 18.64
C PHE A 55 -13.95 8.01 18.26
N PRO A 56 -13.61 9.02 19.08
CA PRO A 56 -12.65 10.07 18.75
C PRO A 56 -11.24 9.59 18.38
N PHE A 57 -10.85 8.41 18.88
CA PHE A 57 -9.52 7.84 18.69
C PHE A 57 -9.45 6.77 17.59
N ILE A 58 -10.56 6.50 16.90
CA ILE A 58 -10.70 5.40 15.94
C ILE A 58 -11.13 5.94 14.59
N VAL A 59 -12.25 6.68 14.53
CA VAL A 59 -12.86 7.09 13.25
C VAL A 59 -11.94 8.00 12.46
N GLY A 60 -11.45 9.07 13.08
CA GLY A 60 -10.53 10.01 12.42
C GLY A 60 -9.28 9.33 11.88
N LYS A 61 -8.69 8.41 12.65
CA LYS A 61 -7.47 7.69 12.25
C LYS A 61 -7.74 6.78 11.06
N ALA A 62 -8.82 6.01 11.08
CA ALA A 62 -9.16 5.11 10.00
C ALA A 62 -9.51 5.86 8.70
N LEU A 63 -10.24 6.98 8.78
CA LEU A 63 -10.54 7.79 7.60
C LEU A 63 -9.29 8.47 7.04
N PHE A 64 -8.44 9.00 7.91
CA PHE A 64 -7.16 9.60 7.51
C PHE A 64 -6.24 8.59 6.83
N THR A 65 -6.01 7.42 7.45
CA THR A 65 -5.13 6.39 6.86
C THR A 65 -5.67 5.90 5.53
N ARG A 66 -6.96 5.58 5.44
CA ARG A 66 -7.59 5.12 4.20
C ARG A 66 -7.50 6.16 3.10
N GLY A 67 -7.84 7.42 3.40
CA GLY A 67 -7.78 8.51 2.42
C GLY A 67 -6.36 8.74 1.89
N VAL A 68 -5.37 8.74 2.78
CA VAL A 68 -3.96 8.86 2.37
C VAL A 68 -3.53 7.65 1.51
N ILE A 69 -3.89 6.42 1.91
CA ILE A 69 -3.58 5.21 1.16
C ILE A 69 -4.24 5.24 -0.22
N GLU A 70 -5.50 5.65 -0.34
CA GLU A 70 -6.22 5.70 -1.63
C GLU A 70 -5.58 6.70 -2.60
N ILE A 71 -5.20 7.87 -2.10
CA ILE A 71 -4.47 8.89 -2.86
C ILE A 71 -3.10 8.37 -3.31
N VAL A 72 -2.33 7.78 -2.39
CA VAL A 72 -1.00 7.20 -2.68
C VAL A 72 -1.11 6.06 -3.69
N PHE A 73 -2.07 5.17 -3.51
CA PHE A 73 -2.33 4.06 -4.41
C PHE A 73 -2.71 4.54 -5.81
N GLY A 74 -3.58 5.56 -5.92
CA GLY A 74 -3.95 6.17 -7.19
C GLY A 74 -2.73 6.74 -7.95
N MET A 75 -1.86 7.47 -7.25
CA MET A 75 -0.60 7.96 -7.82
C MET A 75 0.32 6.82 -8.27
N TRP A 76 0.43 5.78 -7.45
CA TRP A 76 1.23 4.61 -7.76
C TRP A 76 0.70 3.84 -8.97
N VAL A 77 -0.62 3.68 -9.13
CA VAL A 77 -1.21 3.03 -10.31
C VAL A 77 -0.79 3.76 -11.59
N VAL A 78 -0.86 5.10 -11.59
CA VAL A 78 -0.37 5.92 -12.73
C VAL A 78 1.11 5.65 -12.99
N LEU A 79 1.93 5.61 -11.94
CA LEU A 79 3.36 5.32 -12.07
C LEU A 79 3.61 3.92 -12.64
N ALA A 80 2.94 2.89 -12.12
CA ALA A 80 3.10 1.49 -12.51
C ALA A 80 2.65 1.20 -13.97
N PHE A 81 1.72 1.99 -14.50
CA PHE A 81 1.36 1.97 -15.93
C PHE A 81 2.42 2.61 -16.81
N ARG A 82 3.02 3.73 -16.37
CA ARG A 82 4.05 4.46 -17.12
C ARG A 82 5.40 3.77 -17.10
N ARG A 83 5.71 3.10 -15.99
CA ARG A 83 7.02 2.57 -15.63
C ARG A 83 6.85 1.13 -15.13
N PRO A 84 7.05 0.13 -16.00
CA PRO A 84 6.91 -1.28 -15.62
C PRO A 84 7.82 -1.69 -14.45
N GLU A 85 8.92 -0.98 -14.22
CA GLU A 85 9.83 -1.20 -13.10
C GLU A 85 9.20 -0.95 -11.72
N PHE A 86 8.14 -0.12 -11.62
CA PHE A 86 7.42 0.15 -10.36
C PHE A 86 6.18 -0.73 -10.17
N ARG A 87 6.08 -1.85 -10.89
CA ARG A 87 5.03 -2.85 -10.65
C ARG A 87 5.41 -3.71 -9.44
N PRO A 88 4.44 -4.19 -8.65
CA PRO A 88 4.75 -4.96 -7.45
C PRO A 88 5.40 -6.28 -7.86
N SER A 89 6.50 -6.63 -7.20
CA SER A 89 7.22 -7.87 -7.51
C SER A 89 6.35 -9.09 -7.18
N LYS A 90 6.45 -10.13 -8.02
CA LYS A 90 5.79 -11.41 -7.78
C LYS A 90 6.61 -12.21 -6.76
N SER A 91 6.41 -11.90 -5.48
CA SER A 91 7.02 -12.62 -4.37
C SER A 91 6.02 -13.57 -3.72
N TRP A 92 6.53 -14.58 -3.00
CA TRP A 92 5.69 -15.44 -2.16
C TRP A 92 4.86 -14.63 -1.15
N LEU A 93 5.41 -13.52 -0.63
CA LEU A 93 4.70 -12.64 0.29
C LEU A 93 3.49 -11.97 -0.39
N THR A 94 3.65 -11.49 -1.63
CA THR A 94 2.57 -10.91 -2.43
C THR A 94 1.44 -11.92 -2.64
N ILE A 95 1.79 -13.17 -2.97
CA ILE A 95 0.82 -14.24 -3.19
C ILE A 95 0.09 -14.58 -1.89
N LEU A 96 0.82 -14.77 -0.79
CA LEU A 96 0.22 -15.11 0.50
C LEU A 96 -0.72 -14.02 1.02
N PHE A 97 -0.34 -12.75 0.90
CA PHE A 97 -1.21 -11.65 1.30
C PHE A 97 -2.44 -11.54 0.39
N ALA A 98 -2.28 -11.73 -0.93
CA ALA A 98 -3.42 -11.76 -1.84
C ALA A 98 -4.39 -12.91 -1.51
N LEU A 99 -3.86 -14.11 -1.21
CA LEU A 99 -4.67 -15.25 -0.76
C LEU A 99 -5.34 -14.98 0.58
N PHE A 100 -4.68 -14.30 1.51
CA PHE A 100 -5.28 -13.90 2.78
C PHE A 100 -6.45 -12.93 2.59
N LEU A 101 -6.28 -11.91 1.73
CA LEU A 101 -7.36 -10.98 1.38
C LEU A 101 -8.53 -11.71 0.71
N LEU A 102 -8.25 -12.58 -0.26
CA LEU A 102 -9.28 -13.36 -0.96
C LEU A 102 -10.01 -14.32 -0.01
N GLY A 103 -9.26 -15.05 0.82
CA GLY A 103 -9.82 -15.95 1.83
C GLY A 103 -10.70 -15.20 2.84
N SER A 104 -10.26 -14.01 3.27
CA SER A 104 -11.05 -13.14 4.15
C SER A 104 -12.34 -12.66 3.48
N LEU A 105 -12.29 -12.33 2.18
CA LEU A 105 -13.48 -11.96 1.42
C LEU A 105 -14.47 -13.13 1.27
N ILE A 106 -13.97 -14.34 0.98
CA ILE A 106 -14.80 -15.56 0.90
C ILE A 106 -15.44 -15.84 2.27
N ALA A 107 -14.67 -15.77 3.35
CA ALA A 107 -15.18 -15.92 4.70
C ALA A 107 -16.23 -14.85 5.06
N ALA A 108 -16.07 -13.61 4.57
CA ALA A 108 -17.07 -12.55 4.76
C ALA A 108 -18.40 -12.87 4.07
N PHE A 109 -18.37 -13.46 2.87
CA PHE A 109 -19.59 -13.90 2.16
C PHE A 109 -20.25 -15.12 2.81
N ALA A 110 -19.46 -16.07 3.31
CA ALA A 110 -19.97 -17.25 4.01
C ALA A 110 -20.39 -16.97 5.47
N GLY A 111 -20.05 -15.79 5.99
CA GLY A 111 -20.30 -15.40 7.37
C GLY A 111 -21.73 -14.92 7.64
N VAL A 112 -22.04 -14.71 8.91
CA VAL A 112 -23.38 -14.32 9.40
C VAL A 112 -23.90 -13.01 8.79
N SER A 113 -22.99 -12.05 8.55
CA SER A 113 -23.34 -10.77 7.94
C SER A 113 -22.22 -10.26 7.05
N PHE A 114 -22.41 -10.34 5.74
CA PHE A 114 -21.47 -9.78 4.77
C PHE A 114 -21.27 -8.27 4.97
N ASN A 115 -22.36 -7.52 5.21
CA ASN A 115 -22.29 -6.07 5.38
C ASN A 115 -21.36 -5.69 6.55
N ARG A 116 -21.53 -6.36 7.71
CA ARG A 116 -20.68 -6.11 8.89
C ARG A 116 -19.24 -6.55 8.68
N SER A 117 -19.01 -7.65 7.96
CA SER A 117 -17.65 -8.13 7.65
C SER A 117 -16.94 -7.20 6.65
N PHE A 118 -17.66 -6.68 5.66
CA PHE A 118 -17.11 -5.85 4.60
C PHE A 118 -16.79 -4.44 5.10
N TRP A 119 -17.76 -3.76 5.72
CA TRP A 119 -17.65 -2.37 6.17
C TRP A 119 -17.10 -2.22 7.59
N SER A 120 -17.20 -3.26 8.42
CA SER A 120 -16.98 -3.18 9.87
C SER A 120 -18.04 -2.36 10.60
N ASN A 121 -17.75 -1.97 11.84
CA ASN A 121 -18.50 -0.96 12.60
C ASN A 121 -17.60 0.23 12.98
N TYR A 122 -18.20 1.31 13.50
CA TYR A 122 -17.46 2.51 13.90
C TYR A 122 -16.50 2.28 15.07
N GLU A 123 -16.75 1.28 15.91
CA GLU A 123 -15.91 0.96 17.08
C GLU A 123 -14.54 0.40 16.68
N ARG A 124 -14.43 -0.32 15.57
CA ARG A 124 -13.17 -0.97 15.17
C ARG A 124 -12.65 -0.52 13.82
N MET A 125 -13.55 -0.18 12.88
CA MET A 125 -13.20 0.20 11.50
C MET A 125 -12.16 -0.74 10.87
N GLN A 126 -12.33 -2.04 11.05
CA GLN A 126 -11.43 -3.09 10.56
C GLN A 126 -12.25 -4.14 9.80
N GLY A 127 -12.63 -3.80 8.57
CA GLY A 127 -13.40 -4.68 7.69
C GLY A 127 -12.56 -5.15 6.50
N ILE A 128 -13.16 -5.87 5.57
CA ILE A 128 -12.48 -6.26 4.33
C ILE A 128 -12.00 -5.05 3.53
N LEU A 129 -12.78 -3.95 3.55
CA LEU A 129 -12.34 -2.71 2.92
C LEU A 129 -11.04 -2.18 3.52
N ASP A 130 -10.89 -2.25 4.85
CA ASP A 130 -9.67 -1.83 5.54
C ASP A 130 -8.49 -2.74 5.15
N LEU A 131 -8.71 -4.05 5.14
CA LEU A 131 -7.71 -5.02 4.69
C LEU A 131 -7.25 -4.77 3.25
N ALA A 132 -8.17 -4.39 2.36
CA ALA A 132 -7.86 -4.03 0.98
C ALA A 132 -6.97 -2.78 0.89
N HIS A 133 -7.18 -1.78 1.76
CA HIS A 133 -6.29 -0.61 1.84
C HIS A 133 -4.89 -1.02 2.32
N TRP A 134 -4.78 -1.89 3.32
CA TRP A 134 -3.47 -2.39 3.76
C TRP A 134 -2.76 -3.19 2.67
N PHE A 135 -3.49 -4.00 1.90
CA PHE A 135 -2.94 -4.70 0.74
C PHE A 135 -2.49 -3.73 -0.37
N ALA A 136 -3.27 -2.68 -0.64
CA ALA A 136 -2.91 -1.63 -1.58
C ALA A 136 -1.62 -0.91 -1.16
N LEU A 137 -1.52 -0.50 0.11
CA LEU A 137 -0.31 0.12 0.66
C LEU A 137 0.89 -0.84 0.58
N PHE A 138 0.70 -2.12 0.90
CA PHE A 138 1.73 -3.14 0.75
C PHE A 138 2.25 -3.24 -0.69
N ALA A 139 1.36 -3.26 -1.70
CA ALA A 139 1.75 -3.31 -3.10
C ALA A 139 2.54 -2.06 -3.54
N VAL A 140 2.15 -0.88 -3.05
CA VAL A 140 2.91 0.35 -3.24
C VAL A 140 4.31 0.19 -2.64
N MET A 141 4.41 -0.10 -1.34
CA MET A 141 5.69 -0.20 -0.64
C MET A 141 6.65 -1.20 -1.28
N LEU A 142 6.16 -2.38 -1.66
CA LEU A 142 6.98 -3.42 -2.31
C LEU A 142 7.60 -2.98 -3.65
N SER A 143 7.05 -1.94 -4.28
CA SER A 143 7.46 -1.48 -5.61
C SER A 143 8.34 -0.23 -5.59
N VAL A 144 8.18 0.65 -4.60
CA VAL A 144 8.86 1.95 -4.53
C VAL A 144 9.89 2.05 -3.41
N ILE A 145 10.00 1.01 -2.56
CA ILE A 145 10.98 0.86 -1.47
C ILE A 145 11.83 -0.38 -1.74
#